data_AF-A0A1B6M4S4-F1
#
_entry.id   AF-A0A1B6M4S4-F1
#
_cell.length_a   1.000
_cell.length_b   1.000
_cell.length_c   1.000
_cell.angle_alpha   90.00
_cell.angle_beta   90.00
_cell.angle_gamma   90.00
#
_symmetry.space_group_name_H-M   'P 1'
#
loop_
_entity.id
_entity.type
_entity.pdbx_description
1 polymer ?
#
loop_
_entity_poly.entity_id
_entity_poly.type
_entity_poly.pdbx_seq_one_letter_code
_entity_poly.pdbx_strand_id
1 'polypeptide(L)'
;DKFNKYTELIKDSSELIFDLVVEAVKPREEELNVINHGDAWINNLLFKYDDEGSPCEVKLVDFQIMRYASPLTDLCYFIWTSADDDVRTNRLEELYRYYVEELNKNLTD
;
A
#
# COMPACT_ATOMS: atom_id res chain seq x y z
N ASP A 1 39.01 5.10 -0.01
CA ASP A 1 38.06 4.20 -0.68
C ASP A 1 36.68 4.83 -0.70
N LYS A 2 36.01 4.92 -1.85
CA LYS A 2 34.71 5.60 -2.01
C LYS A 2 33.62 4.89 -1.21
N PHE A 3 33.76 3.59 -0.96
CA PHE A 3 32.83 2.79 -0.16
C PHE A 3 32.82 3.17 1.32
N ASN A 4 33.97 3.59 1.88
CA ASN A 4 34.07 3.91 3.31
C ASN A 4 33.32 5.18 3.71
N LYS A 5 33.17 6.15 2.78
CA LYS A 5 32.59 7.48 3.09
C LYS A 5 31.18 7.41 3.65
N TYR A 6 30.40 6.41 3.25
CA TYR A 6 28.99 6.26 3.63
C TYR A 6 28.70 4.94 4.33
N THR A 7 29.73 4.18 4.71
CA THR A 7 29.53 2.84 5.29
C THR A 7 28.75 2.90 6.60
N GLU A 8 29.09 3.81 7.50
CA GLU A 8 28.38 3.96 8.78
C GLU A 8 26.93 4.42 8.56
N LEU A 9 26.73 5.46 7.74
CA LEU A 9 25.39 5.94 7.38
C LEU A 9 24.49 4.82 6.83
N ILE A 10 25.00 4.00 5.88
CA ILE A 10 24.23 2.92 5.26
C ILE A 10 23.90 1.84 6.30
N LYS A 11 24.87 1.44 7.13
CA LYS A 11 24.64 0.42 8.16
C LYS A 11 23.57 0.86 9.15
N ASP A 12 23.77 2.03 9.77
CA ASP A 12 22.87 2.54 10.79
C ASP A 12 21.47 2.81 10.22
N SER A 13 21.40 3.38 9.00
CA SER A 13 20.11 3.63 8.36
C SER A 13 19.41 2.34 7.94
N SER A 14 20.14 1.30 7.54
CA SER A 14 19.54 0.04 7.08
C SER A 14 18.82 -0.68 8.21
N GLU A 15 19.43 -0.74 9.39
CA GLU A 15 18.82 -1.35 10.59
C GLU A 15 17.61 -0.53 11.02
N LEU A 16 17.75 0.80 11.11
CA LEU A 16 16.65 1.69 11.47
C LEU A 16 15.46 1.58 10.51
N ILE A 17 15.71 1.62 9.20
CA ILE A 17 14.64 1.52 8.19
C ILE A 17 13.96 0.16 8.27
N PHE A 18 14.73 -0.93 8.45
CA PHE A 18 14.17 -2.27 8.58
C PHE A 18 13.22 -2.36 9.78
N ASP A 19 13.64 -1.87 10.95
CA ASP A 19 12.82 -1.88 12.16
C ASP A 19 11.53 -1.06 11.97
N LEU A 20 11.64 0.12 11.36
CA LEU A 20 10.47 0.97 11.05
C LEU A 20 9.49 0.28 10.11
N VAL A 21 9.99 -0.42 9.07
CA VAL A 21 9.14 -1.15 8.13
C VAL A 21 8.45 -2.32 8.82
N VAL A 22 9.17 -3.11 9.63
CA VAL A 22 8.60 -4.22 10.40
C VAL A 22 7.51 -3.72 11.33
N GLU A 23 7.76 -2.63 12.05
CA GLU A 23 6.79 -2.02 12.96
C GLU A 23 5.56 -1.45 12.25
N ALA A 24 5.72 -0.88 11.05
CA ALA A 24 4.61 -0.36 10.27
C ALA A 24 3.66 -1.44 9.74
N VAL A 25 4.16 -2.67 9.56
CA VAL A 25 3.40 -3.77 8.92
C VAL A 25 3.09 -4.93 9.86
N LYS A 26 3.40 -4.82 11.15
CA LYS A 26 3.02 -5.83 12.13
C LYS A 26 1.50 -5.78 12.38
N PRO A 27 0.84 -6.94 12.59
CA PRO A 27 -0.51 -6.97 13.10
C PRO A 27 -0.61 -6.22 14.44
N ARG A 28 -1.73 -5.53 14.65
CA ARG A 28 -2.02 -4.83 15.91
C ARG A 28 -3.07 -5.60 16.69
N GLU A 29 -2.77 -5.89 17.96
CA GLU A 29 -3.74 -6.52 18.87
C GLU A 29 -4.95 -5.59 19.05
N GLU A 30 -6.15 -6.16 19.09
CA GLU A 30 -7.43 -5.45 19.29
C GLU A 30 -7.85 -4.46 18.16
N GLU A 31 -7.09 -4.35 17.06
CA GLU A 31 -7.46 -3.57 15.87
C GLU A 31 -7.92 -4.46 14.70
N LEU A 32 -8.57 -3.85 13.70
CA LEU A 32 -8.93 -4.52 12.45
C LEU A 32 -7.67 -4.85 11.64
N ASN A 33 -7.45 -6.13 11.38
CA ASN A 33 -6.40 -6.64 10.52
C ASN A 33 -7.01 -7.47 9.38
N VAL A 34 -6.42 -7.39 8.20
CA VAL A 34 -6.85 -8.11 7.00
C VAL A 34 -5.65 -8.75 6.31
N ILE A 35 -5.91 -9.68 5.38
CA ILE A 35 -4.87 -10.16 4.47
C ILE A 35 -4.68 -9.09 3.40
N ASN A 36 -3.54 -8.42 3.46
CA ASN A 36 -3.08 -7.44 2.47
C ASN A 36 -2.27 -8.14 1.38
N HIS A 37 -2.34 -7.62 0.16
CA HIS A 37 -1.48 -7.98 -0.97
C HIS A 37 0.00 -7.74 -0.64
N GLY A 38 0.30 -6.62 0.03
CA GLY A 38 1.64 -6.22 0.45
C GLY A 38 2.50 -5.58 -0.63
N ASP A 39 2.07 -5.61 -1.89
CA ASP A 39 2.70 -4.97 -3.05
C ASP A 39 1.66 -4.38 -4.02
N ALA A 40 0.61 -3.75 -3.49
CA ALA A 40 -0.49 -3.22 -4.29
C ALA A 40 -0.14 -1.88 -4.97
N TRP A 41 0.87 -1.85 -5.85
CA TRP A 41 1.15 -0.72 -6.74
C TRP A 41 0.61 -0.97 -8.16
N ILE A 42 0.44 0.09 -8.96
CA ILE A 42 -0.30 0.05 -10.23
C ILE A 42 0.15 -1.03 -11.23
N ASN A 43 1.42 -1.42 -11.21
CA ASN A 43 1.94 -2.45 -12.12
C ASN A 43 1.48 -3.87 -11.75
N ASN A 44 1.03 -4.08 -10.50
CA ASN A 44 0.44 -5.33 -10.04
C ASN A 44 -1.09 -5.32 -10.13
N LEU A 45 -1.67 -4.29 -10.77
CA LEU A 45 -3.09 -4.19 -11.07
C LEU A 45 -3.31 -4.32 -12.58
N LEU A 46 -4.04 -5.34 -12.98
CA LEU A 46 -4.49 -5.51 -14.36
C LEU A 46 -5.89 -4.90 -14.51
N PHE A 47 -6.01 -3.90 -15.37
CA PHE A 47 -7.28 -3.25 -15.69
C PHE A 47 -7.88 -3.85 -16.95
N LYS A 48 -9.16 -4.21 -16.88
CA LYS A 48 -9.99 -4.50 -18.04
C LYS A 48 -10.68 -3.21 -18.47
N TYR A 49 -10.69 -2.96 -19.77
CA TYR A 49 -11.32 -1.78 -20.36
C TYR A 49 -12.57 -2.19 -21.15
N ASP A 50 -13.60 -1.35 -21.11
CA ASP A 50 -14.78 -1.50 -21.96
C ASP A 50 -14.53 -0.98 -23.39
N ASP A 51 -15.57 -1.06 -24.23
CA ASP A 51 -15.51 -0.62 -25.64
C ASP A 51 -15.31 0.90 -25.78
N GLU A 52 -15.57 1.69 -24.72
CA GLU A 52 -15.36 3.13 -24.66
C GLU A 52 -13.95 3.50 -24.16
N GLY A 53 -13.15 2.51 -23.76
CA GLY A 53 -11.81 2.69 -23.25
C GLY A 53 -11.75 3.06 -21.76
N SER A 54 -12.84 2.88 -21.02
CA SER A 54 -12.90 3.13 -19.57
C SER A 54 -12.58 1.86 -18.78
N PRO A 55 -11.82 1.95 -17.66
CA PRO A 55 -11.54 0.80 -16.83
C PRO A 55 -12.83 0.32 -16.12
N CYS A 56 -13.18 -0.95 -16.30
CA CYS A 56 -14.44 -1.52 -15.79
C CYS A 56 -14.24 -2.66 -14.78
N GLU A 57 -13.11 -3.35 -14.81
CA GLU A 57 -12.75 -4.37 -13.82
C GLU A 57 -11.25 -4.29 -13.51
N VAL A 58 -10.87 -4.75 -12.31
CA VAL A 58 -9.48 -4.82 -11.87
C VAL A 58 -9.17 -6.21 -11.34
N LYS A 59 -7.96 -6.71 -11.63
CA LYS A 59 -7.44 -7.96 -11.08
C LYS A 59 -6.04 -7.73 -10.52
N LEU A 60 -5.86 -8.06 -9.24
CA LEU A 60 -4.56 -8.06 -8.57
C LEU A 60 -3.74 -9.28 -9.01
N VAL A 61 -2.43 -9.08 -9.17
CA VAL A 61 -1.45 -10.12 -9.49
C VAL A 61 -0.19 -9.93 -8.65
N ASP A 62 0.64 -10.98 -8.57
CA ASP A 62 1.92 -10.96 -7.83
C ASP A 62 1.79 -10.82 -6.30
N PHE A 63 1.27 -11.88 -5.68
CA PHE A 63 1.01 -11.97 -4.24
C PHE A 63 2.25 -12.40 -3.41
N GLN A 64 3.45 -12.08 -3.87
CA GLN A 64 4.71 -12.60 -3.28
C GLN A 64 4.98 -12.13 -1.84
N ILE A 65 4.39 -11.01 -1.41
CA ILE A 65 4.62 -10.41 -0.08
C ILE A 65 3.34 -10.13 0.70
N MET A 66 2.33 -10.98 0.51
CA MET A 66 1.08 -10.95 1.29
C MET A 66 1.36 -10.99 2.79
N ARG A 67 0.55 -10.26 3.54
CA ARG A 67 0.71 -10.16 5.00
C ARG A 67 -0.60 -9.88 5.71
N TYR A 68 -0.72 -10.41 6.92
CA TYR A 68 -1.82 -10.06 7.81
C TYR A 68 -1.45 -8.80 8.60
N ALA A 69 -2.15 -7.69 8.39
CA ALA A 69 -1.84 -6.40 8.99
C ALA A 69 -3.03 -5.44 8.86
N SER A 70 -2.88 -4.19 9.32
CA SER A 70 -3.88 -3.15 9.10
C SER A 70 -4.23 -3.00 7.61
N PRO A 71 -5.52 -2.82 7.24
CA PRO A 71 -5.94 -2.53 5.86
C PRO A 71 -5.29 -1.26 5.27
N LEU A 72 -4.80 -0.36 6.15
CA LEU A 72 -4.09 0.84 5.73
C LEU A 72 -2.76 0.55 5.04
N THR A 73 -2.18 -0.65 5.23
CA THR A 73 -0.87 -0.97 4.64
C THR A 73 -0.92 -0.96 3.11
N ASP A 74 -1.85 -1.68 2.49
CA ASP A 74 -2.05 -1.64 1.04
C ASP A 74 -2.59 -0.29 0.56
N LEU A 75 -3.51 0.34 1.30
CA LEU A 75 -4.08 1.63 0.91
C LEU A 75 -3.01 2.72 0.81
N CYS A 76 -2.19 2.87 1.86
CA CYS A 76 -1.09 3.83 1.88
C CYS A 76 -0.06 3.50 0.80
N TYR A 77 0.30 2.22 0.66
CA TYR A 77 1.26 1.81 -0.36
C TYR A 77 0.79 2.17 -1.77
N PHE A 78 -0.47 1.85 -2.11
CA PHE A 78 -1.05 2.20 -3.41
C PHE A 78 -1.08 3.71 -3.64
N ILE A 79 -1.59 4.50 -2.69
CA ILE A 79 -1.68 5.97 -2.83
C ILE A 79 -0.31 6.59 -3.09
N TRP A 80 0.71 6.22 -2.31
CA TRP A 80 2.02 6.87 -2.39
C TRP A 80 2.88 6.38 -3.56
N THR A 81 2.65 5.18 -4.08
CA THR A 81 3.40 4.63 -5.22
C THR A 81 2.73 4.89 -6.57
N SER A 82 1.40 5.05 -6.58
CA SER A 82 0.60 4.89 -7.80
C SER A 82 -0.37 6.02 -8.10
N ALA A 83 -0.81 6.79 -7.09
CA ALA A 83 -1.71 7.92 -7.34
C ALA A 83 -0.96 9.08 -8.00
N ASP A 84 -1.68 9.87 -8.81
CA ASP A 84 -1.16 11.12 -9.34
C ASP A 84 -0.97 12.17 -8.24
N ASP A 85 -0.13 13.16 -8.50
CA ASP A 85 0.19 14.20 -7.52
C ASP A 85 -1.02 15.07 -7.12
N ASP A 86 -1.88 15.38 -8.10
CA ASP A 86 -3.14 16.09 -7.84
C ASP A 86 -4.06 15.28 -6.92
N VAL A 87 -4.10 13.95 -7.10
CA VAL A 87 -4.90 13.07 -6.26
C VAL A 87 -4.37 13.10 -4.81
N ARG A 88 -3.06 13.03 -4.62
CA ARG A 88 -2.44 13.12 -3.29
C ARG A 88 -2.59 14.49 -2.65
N THR A 89 -2.65 15.56 -3.43
CA THR A 89 -2.72 16.92 -2.89
C THR A 89 -4.14 17.36 -2.60
N ASN A 90 -5.08 17.02 -3.49
CA ASN A 90 -6.42 17.62 -3.52
C ASN A 90 -7.57 16.61 -3.31
N ARG A 91 -7.31 15.30 -3.35
CA ARG A 91 -8.37 14.26 -3.37
C ARG A 91 -8.20 13.16 -2.32
N LEU A 92 -7.24 13.25 -1.41
CA LEU A 92 -6.99 12.20 -0.40
C LEU A 92 -8.19 11.91 0.49
N GLU A 93 -8.88 12.95 0.95
CA GLU A 93 -10.05 12.78 1.83
C GLU A 93 -11.18 12.02 1.15
N GLU A 94 -11.38 12.25 -0.15
CA GLU A 94 -12.36 11.52 -0.95
C GLU A 94 -11.98 10.04 -1.06
N LEU A 95 -10.70 9.73 -1.30
CA LEU A 95 -10.22 8.36 -1.37
C LEU A 95 -10.37 7.62 -0.03
N TYR A 96 -10.02 8.27 1.08
CA TYR A 96 -10.18 7.68 2.41
C TYR A 96 -11.64 7.42 2.74
N ARG A 97 -12.53 8.37 2.44
CA ARG A 97 -13.97 8.18 2.63
C ARG A 97 -14.48 7.00 1.81
N TYR A 98 -14.15 6.96 0.53
CA TYR A 98 -14.58 5.88 -0.36
C TYR A 98 -14.08 4.51 0.11
N TYR A 99 -12.81 4.43 0.53
CA TYR A 99 -12.24 3.19 1.06
C TYR A 99 -12.94 2.73 2.34
N VAL A 100 -13.19 3.63 3.29
CA VAL A 100 -13.89 3.29 4.55
C VAL A 100 -15.34 2.88 4.29
N GLU A 101 -16.04 3.55 3.38
CA GLU A 101 -17.41 3.20 2.99
C GLU A 101 -17.49 1.78 2.42
N GLU A 102 -16.62 1.44 1.46
CA GLU A 102 -16.60 0.10 0.87
C GLU A 102 -16.05 -0.96 1.85
N LEU A 103 -15.04 -0.64 2.66
CA LEU A 103 -14.54 -1.56 3.68
C LEU A 103 -15.64 -1.94 4.67
N ASN A 104 -16.36 -0.95 5.21
CA ASN A 104 -17.45 -1.20 6.14
C ASN A 104 -18.54 -2.04 5.47
N LYS A 105 -18.97 -1.67 4.27
CA LYS A 105 -20.02 -2.38 3.53
C LYS A 105 -19.68 -3.85 3.26
N ASN A 106 -18.41 -4.20 3.07
CA ASN A 106 -17.97 -5.57 2.77
C ASN A 106 -17.52 -6.36 4.01
N LEU A 107 -17.35 -5.72 5.18
CA LEU A 107 -16.94 -6.37 6.43
C LEU A 107 -18.00 -6.34 7.55
N THR A 108 -19.11 -5.62 7.38
CA THR A 108 -20.26 -5.71 8.30
C THR A 108 -21.22 -6.81 7.86
N ASP A 109 -20.87 -8.05 8.23
CA ASP A 109 -21.82 -9.15 8.50
C ASP A 109 -22.02 -9.29 10.02
#